data_AF-A0A257VW98-F1
#
_entry.id   AF-A0A257VW98-F1
#
_cell.length_a   1.000
_cell.length_b   1.000
_cell.length_c   1.000
_cell.angle_alpha   90.00
_cell.angle_beta   90.00
_cell.angle_gamma   90.00
#
_symmetry.space_group_name_H-M   'P 1'
#
loop_
_entity.id
_entity.type
_entity.pdbx_description
1 polymer ?
#
loop_
_entity_poly.entity_id
_entity_poly.type
_entity_poly.pdbx_seq_one_letter_code
_entity_poly.pdbx_strand_id
1 'polypeptide(L)' 'MTISLYQRLGGDAAIRTVVLMMYNKILNDPEIAPLFDHVDVETLRLSQSAFVTYAFGGPNGYTGKSLRAAH' A
#
# COMPACT_ATOMS: atom_id res chain seq x y z
N MET A 1 -10.99 20.04 -14.88
CA MET A 1 -10.90 18.74 -14.19
C MET A 1 -9.82 18.84 -13.14
N THR A 2 -10.11 18.47 -11.89
CA THR A 2 -9.12 18.43 -10.81
C THR A 2 -8.25 17.19 -11.00
N ILE A 3 -6.93 17.37 -10.91
CA ILE A 3 -5.98 16.26 -10.91
C ILE A 3 -6.14 15.43 -9.63
N SER A 4 -6.05 14.10 -9.74
CA SER A 4 -6.25 13.22 -8.58
C SER A 4 -5.12 13.38 -7.57
N LEU A 5 -5.36 12.96 -6.32
CA LEU A 5 -4.32 12.98 -5.29
C LEU A 5 -3.13 12.10 -5.71
N TYR A 6 -3.40 10.94 -6.30
CA TYR A 6 -2.40 10.07 -6.90
C TYR A 6 -1.48 10.82 -7.89
N GLN A 7 -2.04 11.62 -8.80
CA GLN A 7 -1.25 12.42 -9.74
C GLN A 7 -0.43 13.49 -9.04
N ARG A 8 -1.02 14.19 -8.07
CA ARG A 8 -0.34 15.23 -7.27
C ARG A 8 0.84 14.69 -6.46
N LEU A 9 0.77 13.41 -6.06
CA LEU A 9 1.80 12.73 -5.28
C LEU A 9 2.90 12.07 -6.14
N GLY A 10 2.82 12.15 -7.47
CA GLY A 10 3.85 11.61 -8.37
C GLY A 10 3.55 10.22 -8.97
N GLY A 11 2.32 9.73 -8.83
CA GLY A 11 1.86 8.52 -9.51
C GLY A 11 2.51 7.21 -9.03
N ASP A 12 2.52 6.19 -9.89
CA ASP A 12 2.86 4.80 -9.55
C ASP A 12 4.23 4.67 -8.88
N ALA A 13 5.25 5.31 -9.46
CA ALA A 13 6.60 5.27 -8.91
C ALA A 13 6.66 5.83 -7.49
N ALA A 14 5.98 6.94 -7.22
CA ALA A 14 5.93 7.53 -5.88
C ALA A 14 5.16 6.64 -4.90
N ILE A 15 4.00 6.09 -5.30
CA ILE A 15 3.22 5.20 -4.45
C ILE A 15 4.01 3.94 -4.09
N ARG A 16 4.62 3.26 -5.06
CA ARG A 16 5.46 2.08 -4.82
C ARG A 16 6.61 2.36 -3.87
N THR A 17 7.26 3.52 -4.04
CA THR A 17 8.37 3.93 -3.17
C THR A 17 7.89 4.18 -1.75
N VAL A 18 6.76 4.88 -1.57
CA VAL A 18 6.17 5.14 -0.24
C VAL A 18 5.75 3.84 0.44
N VAL A 19 5.09 2.92 -0.27
CA VAL A 19 4.72 1.61 0.28
C VAL A 19 5.98 0.81 0.64
N LEU A 20 7.04 0.89 -0.17
CA LEU A 20 8.33 0.27 0.15
C LEU A 20 8.89 0.79 1.47
N MET A 21 8.95 2.11 1.63
CA MET A 21 9.43 2.74 2.85
C MET A 21 8.54 2.45 4.06
N MET A 22 7.22 2.36 3.86
CA MET A 22 6.27 2.01 4.91
C MET A 22 6.53 0.62 5.48
N TYR A 23 6.67 -0.40 4.63
CA TYR A 23 6.97 -1.76 5.10
C TYR A 23 8.36 -1.87 5.71
N ASN A 24 9.35 -1.15 5.19
CA ASN A 24 10.65 -1.09 5.85
C ASN A 24 10.52 -0.54 7.28
N LYS A 25 9.67 0.47 7.51
CA LYS A 25 9.42 0.98 8.87
C LYS A 25 8.67 -0.04 9.73
N ILE A 26 7.59 -0.64 9.20
CA ILE A 26 6.77 -1.64 9.90
C ILE A 26 7.62 -2.83 10.37
N LEU A 27 8.46 -3.38 9.49
CA LEU A 27 9.28 -4.56 9.80
C LEU A 27 10.46 -4.27 10.74
N ASN A 28 10.81 -3.00 10.92
CA ASN A 28 11.83 -2.58 11.90
C ASN A 28 11.21 -2.10 13.23
N ASP A 29 9.88 -2.14 13.36
CA ASP A 29 9.18 -1.78 14.59
C ASP A 29 8.95 -3.04 15.43
N PRO A 30 9.54 -3.14 16.64
CA PRO A 30 9.43 -4.34 17.47
C PRO A 30 8.01 -4.62 17.99
N GLU A 31 7.13 -3.61 18.03
CA GLU A 31 5.74 -3.79 18.48
C GLU A 31 4.83 -4.27 17.34
N ILE A 32 5.17 -3.95 16.09
CA ILE A 32 4.33 -4.21 14.92
C ILE A 32 4.83 -5.40 14.09
N ALA A 33 6.16 -5.56 13.96
CA ALA A 33 6.77 -6.61 13.15
C ALA A 33 6.25 -8.03 13.45
N PRO A 34 5.98 -8.44 14.71
CA PRO A 34 5.45 -9.78 15.00
C PRO A 34 4.12 -10.11 14.33
N LEU A 35 3.32 -9.10 13.94
CA LEU A 35 2.07 -9.32 13.20
C LEU A 35 2.30 -9.85 11.76
N PHE A 36 3.54 -9.77 11.26
CA PHE A 36 3.91 -10.10 9.89
C PHE A 36 4.81 -11.34 9.78
N ASP A 37 5.13 -12.03 10.87
CA ASP A 37 6.05 -13.19 10.92
C ASP A 37 5.66 -14.35 9.98
N HIS A 38 4.39 -14.43 9.60
CA HIS A 38 3.84 -15.46 8.71
C HIS A 38 3.20 -14.91 7.44
N VAL A 39 3.53 -13.66 7.10
CA VAL A 39 2.96 -12.95 5.95
C VAL A 39 4.01 -12.87 4.84
N ASP A 40 3.60 -13.19 3.61
CA ASP A 40 4.38 -12.83 2.43
C ASP A 40 4.29 -11.32 2.21
N VAL A 41 5.28 -10.61 2.76
CA VAL A 41 5.32 -9.14 2.74
C VAL A 41 5.49 -8.60 1.33
N GLU A 42 6.17 -9.30 0.42
CA GLU A 42 6.32 -8.83 -0.97
C GLU A 42 4.98 -8.86 -1.71
N THR A 43 4.21 -9.94 -1.58
CA THR A 43 2.84 -10.00 -2.10
C THR A 43 1.96 -8.94 -1.45
N LEU A 44 2.08 -8.74 -0.14
CA LEU A 44 1.29 -7.75 0.57
C LEU A 44 1.62 -6.31 0.12
N ARG A 45 2.89 -5.98 -0.14
CA ARG A 45 3.32 -4.68 -0.67
C ARG A 45 2.71 -4.37 -2.02
N LEU A 46 2.59 -5.36 -2.89
CA LEU A 46 1.91 -5.21 -4.19
C LEU A 46 0.42 -4.91 -4.00
N SER A 47 -0.26 -5.68 -3.14
CA SER A 47 -1.67 -5.46 -2.81
C SER A 47 -1.90 -4.08 -2.19
N GLN A 48 -1.06 -3.68 -1.23
CA GLN A 48 -1.13 -2.39 -0.56
C GLN A 48 -0.88 -1.22 -1.52
N SER A 49 0.04 -1.37 -2.48
CA SER A 49 0.28 -0.37 -3.54
C SER A 49 -0.95 -0.19 -4.44
N ALA A 50 -1.61 -1.29 -4.79
CA ALA A 50 -2.86 -1.25 -5.55
C ALA A 50 -3.98 -0.58 -4.75
N PHE A 51 -4.11 -0.91 -3.45
CA PHE A 51 -5.09 -0.27 -2.56
C PHE A 51 -4.86 1.24 -2.44
N VAL A 52 -3.62 1.68 -2.19
CA VAL A 52 -3.28 3.11 -2.05
C VAL A 52 -3.49 3.86 -3.37
N THR A 53 -3.15 3.24 -4.51
CA THR A 53 -3.42 3.80 -5.84
C THR A 53 -4.91 4.06 -6.02
N TYR A 54 -5.75 3.05 -5.74
CA TYR A 54 -7.21 3.19 -5.80
C TYR A 54 -7.73 4.27 -4.84
N ALA A 55 -7.30 4.24 -3.57
CA ALA A 55 -7.76 5.16 -2.54
C ALA A 55 -7.43 6.63 -2.85
N PHE A 56 -6.32 6.89 -3.56
CA PHE A 56 -5.90 8.24 -3.96
C PHE A 56 -6.44 8.68 -5.33
N GLY A 57 -7.37 7.92 -5.91
CA GLY A 57 -7.98 8.23 -7.21
C GLY A 57 -7.03 8.01 -8.39
N GLY A 58 -6.10 7.06 -8.25
CA GLY A 58 -5.28 6.56 -9.33
C GLY A 58 -6.05 5.67 -10.30
N PRO A 59 -5.44 5.33 -11.44
CA PRO A 59 -6.03 4.40 -12.39
C PRO A 59 -6.06 2.99 -11.81
N ASN A 60 -6.99 2.17 -12.29
CA ASN A 60 -7.23 0.79 -11.87
C ASN A 60 -7.95 0.68 -10.51
N GLY A 61 -9.01 -0.13 -10.48
CA GLY A 61 -9.72 -0.46 -9.24
C GLY A 61 -8.91 -1.43 -8.39
N TYR A 62 -9.11 -1.38 -7.07
CA TYR A 62 -8.58 -2.39 -6.16
C TYR A 62 -9.52 -3.60 -6.11
N THR A 63 -8.97 -4.79 -6.36
CA THR A 63 -9.72 -6.07 -6.42
C THR A 63 -9.39 -7.02 -5.27
N GLY A 64 -8.57 -6.59 -4.31
CA GLY A 64 -8.23 -7.39 -3.13
C GLY A 64 -9.35 -7.42 -2.08
N LYS A 65 -9.07 -8.07 -0.95
CA LYS A 65 -10.01 -8.14 0.19
C LYS A 65 -10.36 -6.73 0.68
N SER A 66 -11.61 -6.55 1.11
CA SER A 66 -12.00 -5.34 1.85
C SER A 66 -11.19 -5.25 3.15
N LEU A 67 -11.00 -4.02 3.66
CA LEU A 67 -10.24 -3.82 4.90
C LEU A 67 -10.83 -4.63 6.07
N ARG A 68 -12.17 -4.71 6.18
CA ARG A 68 -12.86 -5.49 7.22
C ARG A 68 -12.63 -7.01 7.11
N ALA A 69 -12.37 -7.53 5.93
CA ALA A 69 -12.11 -8.96 5.74
C ALA A 69 -10.62 -9.30 5.83
N ALA A 70 -9.75 -8.29 5.73
CA ALA A 70 -8.30 -8.45 5.77
C ALA A 70 -7.70 -8.30 7.18
N HIS A 71 -8.41 -7.65 8.10
CA HIS A 71 -8.02 -7.38 9.48
C HIS A 71 -9.11 -7.88 10.42
#